data_AF-A0A355G0F5-F1
#
_entry.id   AF-A0A355G0F5-F1
#
_cell.length_a   1.000
_cell.length_b   1.000
_cell.length_c   1.000
_cell.angle_alpha   90.00
_cell.angle_beta   90.00
_cell.angle_gamma   90.00
#
_symmetry.space_group_name_H-M   'P 1'
#
loop_
_entity.id
_entity.type
_entity.pdbx_description
1 polymer ?
#
loop_
_entity_poly.entity_id
_entity_poly.type
_entity_poly.pdbx_seq_one_letter_code
_entity_poly.pdbx_strand_id
1 'polypeptide(L)'
;MGAGFHGGFGGTFGSSEQKEFSNQPNKHYFRKNKEPIFNESGHVTSKSISARAEFFLGKSVAKLENVLHKHGYETIRRPSKHSTSKAKIIVTTNPSKDRNITQIQVSPGSKRHGNVPYVKISTSDEGKFKIIGASQSEYKSDGKETAKIIFRRNNRK
;
A
#
# COMPACT_ATOMS: atom_id res chain seq x y z
N MET A 1 80.41 -11.15 28.12
CA MET A 1 79.83 -11.08 26.77
C MET A 1 79.40 -12.49 26.39
N GLY A 2 78.10 -12.72 26.18
CA GLY A 2 77.56 -14.01 25.75
C GLY A 2 76.18 -14.30 26.36
N ALA A 3 75.19 -14.42 25.47
CA ALA A 3 73.87 -15.06 25.58
C ALA A 3 72.89 -14.55 26.67
N GLY A 4 71.58 -14.42 26.43
CA GLY A 4 70.76 -14.89 25.31
C GLY A 4 69.32 -14.38 25.41
N PHE A 5 68.63 -14.49 24.28
CA PHE A 5 67.19 -14.27 24.12
C PHE A 5 66.35 -15.43 24.68
N HIS A 6 65.20 -15.07 25.26
CA HIS A 6 63.87 -15.72 25.27
C HIS A 6 63.19 -15.28 26.58
N GLY A 7 61.97 -14.71 26.62
CA GLY A 7 60.77 -15.02 25.87
C GLY A 7 59.71 -15.40 26.92
N GLY A 8 58.75 -14.51 27.20
CA GLY A 8 57.76 -14.71 28.26
C GLY A 8 56.53 -13.83 28.09
N PHE A 9 55.46 -14.46 27.58
CA PHE A 9 54.08 -13.97 27.48
C PHE A 9 53.49 -13.53 28.83
N GLY A 10 52.56 -12.56 28.81
CA GLY A 10 51.57 -12.46 29.89
C GLY A 10 50.80 -11.14 30.01
N GLY A 11 49.59 -11.10 29.44
CA GLY A 11 48.41 -10.53 30.10
C GLY A 11 48.28 -9.01 30.26
N THR A 12 47.68 -8.37 29.27
CA THR A 12 47.01 -7.08 29.41
C THR A 12 45.77 -7.19 30.31
N PHE A 13 45.73 -6.46 31.44
CA PHE A 13 44.49 -6.05 32.11
C PHE A 13 44.69 -4.66 32.72
N GLY A 14 44.42 -3.63 31.91
CA GLY A 14 44.23 -2.27 32.37
C GLY A 14 42.79 -2.08 32.81
N SER A 15 42.57 -2.12 34.12
CA SER A 15 41.31 -1.78 34.78
C SER A 15 40.92 -0.34 34.48
N SER A 16 39.84 -0.12 33.74
CA SER A 16 39.19 1.19 33.61
C SER A 16 37.71 1.07 33.97
N GLU A 17 37.42 1.58 35.17
CA GLU A 17 36.24 2.39 35.50
C GLU A 17 34.87 1.88 35.03
N GLN A 18 34.25 1.02 35.85
CA GLN A 18 32.80 0.81 35.81
C GLN A 18 32.10 2.10 36.25
N LYS A 19 31.62 2.89 35.29
CA LYS A 19 30.54 3.85 35.52
C LYS A 19 29.22 3.18 35.15
N GLU A 20 28.50 2.75 36.19
CA GLU A 20 27.07 2.48 36.13
C GLU A 20 26.34 3.72 35.58
N PHE A 21 25.85 3.65 34.35
CA PHE A 21 24.85 4.58 33.82
C PHE A 21 23.59 3.79 33.49
N SER A 22 22.67 3.82 34.47
CA SER A 22 21.21 3.74 34.34
C SER A 22 20.64 2.97 33.13
N ASN A 23 20.08 1.80 33.41
CA ASN A 23 19.07 1.13 32.57
C ASN A 23 17.85 2.05 32.38
N GLN A 24 17.85 2.87 31.32
CA GLN A 24 16.61 3.43 30.78
C GLN A 24 16.08 2.44 29.74
N PRO A 25 14.84 1.94 29.86
CA PRO A 25 14.27 1.06 28.85
C PRO A 25 14.13 1.86 27.57
N ASN A 26 14.90 1.47 26.54
CA ASN A 26 14.71 1.90 25.16
C ASN A 26 13.25 1.61 24.78
N LYS A 27 12.37 2.60 24.90
CA LYS A 27 11.04 2.58 24.32
C LYS A 27 11.23 2.67 22.81
N HIS A 28 11.62 1.54 22.20
CA HIS A 28 11.41 1.32 20.78
C HIS A 28 9.91 1.43 20.56
N TYR A 29 9.47 2.61 20.11
CA TYR A 29 8.17 2.77 19.52
C TYR A 29 8.10 1.73 18.40
N PHE A 30 7.38 0.64 18.65
CA PHE A 30 7.00 -0.31 17.62
C PHE A 30 6.33 0.51 16.52
N ARG A 31 7.04 0.77 15.41
CA ARG A 31 6.41 1.22 14.19
C ARG A 31 5.38 0.15 13.87
N LYS A 32 4.10 0.41 14.14
CA LYS A 32 3.01 -0.48 13.70
C LYS A 32 3.23 -0.70 12.20
N ASN A 33 3.63 -1.91 11.83
CA ASN A 33 3.76 -2.29 10.43
C ASN A 33 2.40 -2.03 9.78
N LYS A 34 2.35 -1.14 8.79
CA LYS A 34 1.11 -0.84 8.07
C LYS A 34 0.64 -2.15 7.43
N GLU A 35 -0.59 -2.58 7.73
CA GLU A 35 -1.16 -3.81 7.16
C GLU A 35 -0.90 -3.86 5.64
N PRO A 36 -0.40 -4.97 5.08
CA PRO A 36 -0.16 -5.06 3.66
C PRO A 36 -1.50 -5.02 2.89
N ILE A 37 -1.49 -4.47 1.69
CA ILE A 37 -2.72 -4.34 0.88
C ILE A 37 -3.08 -5.69 0.28
N PHE A 38 -2.06 -6.30 -0.32
CA PHE A 38 -2.07 -7.65 -0.84
C PHE A 38 -1.49 -8.55 0.24
N ASN A 39 -2.11 -9.69 0.50
CA ASN A 39 -1.46 -10.73 1.28
C ASN A 39 -0.31 -11.37 0.46
N GLU A 40 0.33 -12.40 1.02
CA GLU A 40 1.44 -13.10 0.37
C GLU A 40 1.04 -13.74 -0.97
N SER A 41 -0.22 -14.16 -1.14
CA SER A 41 -0.72 -14.78 -2.38
C SER A 41 -1.24 -13.77 -3.42
N GLY A 42 -1.31 -12.48 -3.07
CA GLY A 42 -1.84 -11.43 -3.94
C GLY A 42 -3.31 -11.07 -3.69
N HIS A 43 -3.95 -11.62 -2.67
CA HIS A 43 -5.36 -11.38 -2.34
C HIS A 43 -5.53 -10.04 -1.63
N VAL A 44 -6.63 -9.35 -1.91
CA VAL A 44 -7.02 -8.13 -1.21
C VAL A 44 -8.33 -8.31 -0.46
N THR A 45 -8.42 -7.75 0.75
CA THR A 45 -9.65 -7.78 1.55
C THR A 45 -10.31 -6.41 1.57
N SER A 46 -11.61 -6.37 1.87
CA SER A 46 -12.32 -5.10 2.11
C SER A 46 -11.62 -4.24 3.18
N LYS A 47 -11.11 -4.90 4.23
CA LYS A 47 -10.33 -4.27 5.30
C LYS A 47 -9.03 -3.66 4.78
N SER A 48 -8.22 -4.40 4.01
CA SER A 48 -6.92 -3.90 3.53
C SER A 48 -7.08 -2.75 2.53
N ILE A 49 -8.09 -2.83 1.64
CA ILE A 49 -8.44 -1.75 0.71
C ILE A 49 -8.85 -0.49 1.49
N SER A 50 -9.72 -0.61 2.50
CA SER A 50 -10.20 0.53 3.29
C SER A 50 -9.10 1.13 4.16
N ALA A 51 -8.27 0.30 4.78
CA ALA A 51 -7.16 0.73 5.63
C ALA A 51 -6.12 1.55 4.86
N ARG A 52 -5.93 1.24 3.56
CA ARG A 52 -4.89 1.82 2.70
C ARG A 52 -5.42 2.37 1.38
N ALA A 53 -6.62 2.94 1.39
CA ALA A 53 -7.29 3.47 0.21
C ALA A 53 -6.41 4.46 -0.58
N GLU A 54 -5.63 5.28 0.11
CA GLU A 54 -4.70 6.25 -0.50
C GLU A 54 -3.62 5.62 -1.38
N PHE A 55 -3.32 4.32 -1.20
CA PHE A 55 -2.37 3.63 -2.05
C PHE A 55 -2.81 3.61 -3.51
N PHE A 56 -4.11 3.55 -3.78
CA PHE A 56 -4.62 3.48 -5.14
C PHE A 56 -4.77 4.87 -5.78
N LEU A 57 -5.00 5.89 -4.96
CA LEU A 57 -5.19 7.27 -5.41
C LEU A 57 -3.89 7.86 -5.98
N GLY A 58 -4.03 8.69 -7.02
CA GLY A 58 -2.92 9.41 -7.66
C GLY A 58 -1.93 8.54 -8.45
N LYS A 59 -2.09 7.22 -8.45
CA LYS A 59 -1.26 6.34 -9.29
C LYS A 59 -1.74 6.33 -10.73
N SER A 60 -0.77 6.31 -11.64
CA SER A 60 -1.04 6.01 -13.04
C SER A 60 -1.48 4.56 -13.20
N VAL A 61 -2.22 4.30 -14.28
CA VAL A 61 -2.63 2.94 -14.69
C VAL A 61 -1.41 2.02 -14.78
N ALA A 62 -0.32 2.48 -15.38
CA ALA A 62 0.91 1.69 -15.51
C ALA A 62 1.53 1.33 -14.16
N LYS A 63 1.48 2.24 -13.18
CA LYS A 63 2.01 1.97 -11.84
C LYS A 63 1.14 0.94 -11.09
N LEU A 64 -0.18 1.00 -11.27
CA LEU A 64 -1.09 0.00 -10.70
C LEU A 64 -0.91 -1.36 -11.36
N GLU A 65 -0.73 -1.39 -12.68
CA GLU A 65 -0.45 -2.61 -13.42
C GLU A 65 0.85 -3.28 -12.94
N ASN A 66 1.94 -2.52 -12.82
CA ASN A 66 3.20 -3.05 -12.31
C ASN A 66 3.07 -3.59 -10.88
N VAL A 67 2.21 -3.00 -10.05
CA VAL A 67 1.91 -3.53 -8.71
C VAL A 67 1.19 -4.86 -8.83
N LEU A 68 0.16 -4.96 -9.69
CA LEU A 68 -0.57 -6.20 -9.92
C LEU A 68 0.37 -7.32 -10.42
N HIS A 69 1.24 -7.03 -11.39
CA HIS A 69 2.21 -8.00 -11.91
C HIS A 69 3.17 -8.50 -10.83
N LYS A 70 3.62 -7.64 -9.90
CA LYS A 70 4.43 -8.06 -8.74
C LYS A 70 3.72 -9.04 -7.81
N HIS A 71 2.39 -9.08 -7.84
CA HIS A 71 1.57 -10.00 -7.06
C HIS A 71 0.99 -11.14 -7.93
N GLY A 72 1.59 -11.41 -9.10
CA GLY A 72 1.24 -12.55 -9.95
C GLY A 72 -0.05 -12.38 -10.77
N TYR A 73 -0.61 -11.17 -10.82
CA TYR A 73 -1.73 -10.88 -11.71
C TYR A 73 -1.22 -10.68 -13.15
N GLU A 74 -1.97 -11.21 -14.11
CA GLU A 74 -1.86 -10.86 -15.52
C GLU A 74 -2.99 -9.90 -15.87
N THR A 75 -2.69 -8.89 -16.70
CA THR A 75 -3.65 -7.81 -16.93
C THR A 75 -3.66 -7.32 -18.37
N ILE A 76 -4.79 -6.72 -18.75
CA ILE A 76 -4.97 -6.02 -20.02
C ILE A 76 -5.53 -4.62 -19.74
N ARG A 77 -4.94 -3.60 -20.38
CA ARG A 77 -5.46 -2.22 -20.34
C ARG A 77 -6.47 -1.98 -21.45
N ARG A 78 -7.56 -1.31 -21.12
CA ARG A 78 -8.60 -0.90 -22.08
C ARG A 78 -9.17 0.47 -21.70
N PRO A 79 -9.64 1.28 -22.67
CA PRO A 79 -10.41 2.48 -22.37
C PRO A 79 -11.78 2.11 -21.77
N SER A 80 -12.42 3.09 -21.12
CA SER A 80 -13.83 2.98 -20.73
C SER A 80 -14.73 2.82 -21.95
N LYS A 81 -15.79 2.00 -21.82
CA LYS A 81 -16.81 1.84 -22.87
C LYS A 81 -17.70 3.09 -23.04
N HIS A 82 -17.77 3.94 -22.02
CA HIS A 82 -18.55 5.17 -22.10
C HIS A 82 -17.75 6.23 -22.87
N SER A 83 -18.28 6.68 -24.01
CA SER A 83 -17.63 7.63 -24.93
C SER A 83 -17.18 8.94 -24.26
N THR A 84 -17.94 9.43 -23.28
CA THR A 84 -17.63 10.65 -22.53
C THR A 84 -16.67 10.43 -21.36
N SER A 85 -16.32 9.18 -21.06
CA SER A 85 -15.49 8.83 -19.92
C SER A 85 -14.02 8.77 -20.32
N LYS A 86 -13.21 9.60 -19.66
CA LYS A 86 -11.74 9.54 -19.76
C LYS A 86 -11.13 8.46 -18.86
N ALA A 87 -11.95 7.55 -18.32
CA ALA A 87 -11.47 6.50 -17.44
C ALA A 87 -10.71 5.42 -18.20
N LYS A 88 -9.69 4.87 -17.55
CA LYS A 88 -8.89 3.76 -18.04
C LYS A 88 -9.13 2.56 -17.15
N ILE A 89 -9.18 1.38 -17.75
CA ILE A 89 -9.54 0.14 -17.07
C ILE A 89 -8.38 -0.84 -17.21
N ILE A 90 -8.01 -1.47 -16.12
CA ILE A 90 -7.15 -2.64 -16.03
C ILE A 90 -8.08 -3.82 -15.75
N VAL A 91 -8.06 -4.82 -16.61
CA VAL A 91 -8.81 -6.07 -16.44
C VAL A 91 -7.81 -7.18 -16.15
N THR A 92 -8.05 -7.96 -15.11
CA THR A 92 -7.24 -9.15 -14.80
C THR A 92 -7.67 -10.31 -15.69
N THR A 93 -6.72 -11.06 -16.25
CA THR A 93 -7.00 -12.24 -17.11
C THR A 93 -6.88 -13.57 -16.38
N ASN A 94 -6.20 -13.60 -15.23
CA ASN A 94 -5.97 -14.79 -14.42
C ASN A 94 -6.54 -14.70 -12.98
N PRO A 95 -7.79 -14.22 -12.78
CA PRO A 95 -8.35 -14.10 -11.44
C PRO A 95 -8.50 -15.49 -10.79
N SER A 96 -8.21 -15.58 -9.50
CA SER A 96 -8.30 -16.81 -8.71
C SER A 96 -8.74 -16.50 -7.28
N LYS A 97 -8.92 -17.53 -6.46
CA LYS A 97 -9.17 -17.35 -5.01
C LYS A 97 -8.06 -16.55 -4.31
N ASP A 98 -6.83 -16.67 -4.79
CA ASP A 98 -5.67 -15.91 -4.30
C ASP A 98 -5.51 -14.55 -4.98
N ARG A 99 -6.01 -14.41 -6.22
CA ARG A 99 -5.91 -13.19 -7.02
C ARG A 99 -7.30 -12.68 -7.33
N ASN A 100 -7.97 -12.16 -6.31
CA ASN A 100 -9.39 -11.86 -6.37
C ASN A 100 -9.72 -10.55 -7.11
N ILE A 101 -8.76 -9.68 -7.43
CA ILE A 101 -9.03 -8.47 -8.23
C ILE A 101 -9.37 -8.87 -9.66
N THR A 102 -10.57 -8.53 -10.11
CA THR A 102 -11.04 -8.76 -11.49
C THR A 102 -10.87 -7.53 -12.37
N GLN A 103 -11.00 -6.33 -11.78
CA GLN A 103 -10.91 -5.08 -12.54
C GLN A 103 -10.51 -3.89 -11.66
N ILE A 104 -9.64 -3.02 -12.17
CA ILE A 104 -9.39 -1.68 -11.62
C ILE A 104 -9.72 -0.62 -12.67
N GLN A 105 -10.60 0.34 -12.34
CA GLN A 105 -10.89 1.49 -13.18
C GLN A 105 -10.34 2.75 -12.53
N VAL A 106 -9.48 3.47 -13.24
CA VAL A 106 -8.93 4.77 -12.84
C VAL A 106 -9.66 5.85 -13.62
N SER A 107 -10.34 6.74 -12.91
CA SER A 107 -11.09 7.85 -13.49
C SER A 107 -10.50 9.19 -13.07
N PRO A 108 -10.21 10.10 -14.02
CA PRO A 108 -9.80 11.47 -13.68
C PRO A 108 -10.95 12.31 -13.13
N GLY A 109 -12.16 11.74 -13.05
CA GLY A 109 -13.37 12.45 -12.64
C GLY A 109 -14.27 12.79 -13.81
N SER A 110 -15.48 13.22 -13.48
CA SER A 110 -16.50 13.64 -14.46
C SER A 110 -17.39 14.70 -13.84
N LYS A 111 -18.00 15.56 -14.67
CA LYS A 111 -18.87 16.65 -14.21
C LYS A 111 -20.00 16.15 -13.30
N ARG A 112 -20.55 14.97 -13.60
CA ARG A 112 -21.58 14.30 -12.77
C ARG A 112 -21.15 14.10 -11.31
N HIS A 113 -19.86 13.87 -11.08
CA HIS A 113 -19.29 13.59 -9.76
C HIS A 113 -18.45 14.77 -9.23
N GLY A 114 -18.72 16.01 -9.67
CA GLY A 114 -17.95 17.18 -9.24
C GLY A 114 -16.52 17.25 -9.78
N ASN A 115 -16.23 16.57 -10.90
CA ASN A 115 -14.88 16.41 -11.45
C ASN A 115 -13.86 15.79 -10.49
N VAL A 116 -14.34 15.03 -9.49
CA VAL A 116 -13.48 14.36 -8.51
C VAL A 116 -12.87 13.08 -9.09
N PRO A 117 -11.54 12.88 -9.03
CA PRO A 117 -10.91 11.65 -9.47
C PRO A 117 -11.24 10.50 -8.51
N TYR A 118 -11.34 9.29 -9.06
CA TYR A 118 -11.60 8.10 -8.27
C TYR A 118 -10.96 6.85 -8.86
N VAL A 119 -10.78 5.84 -8.01
CA VAL A 119 -10.39 4.49 -8.42
C VAL A 119 -11.49 3.52 -7.99
N LYS A 120 -11.97 2.70 -8.93
CA LYS A 120 -12.92 1.63 -8.65
C LYS A 120 -12.22 0.28 -8.74
N ILE A 121 -12.26 -0.49 -7.67
CA ILE A 121 -11.69 -1.84 -7.58
C ILE A 121 -12.86 -2.82 -7.55
N SER A 122 -12.84 -3.81 -8.43
CA SER A 122 -13.81 -4.90 -8.45
C SER A 122 -13.06 -6.17 -8.11
N THR A 123 -13.60 -6.94 -7.17
CA THR A 123 -13.10 -8.26 -6.79
C THR A 123 -14.13 -9.34 -7.06
N SER A 124 -13.72 -10.59 -7.06
CA SER A 124 -14.60 -11.75 -7.24
C SER A 124 -15.40 -12.11 -5.98
N ASP A 125 -14.95 -11.71 -4.79
CA ASP A 125 -15.45 -12.19 -3.49
C ASP A 125 -15.82 -11.05 -2.51
N GLU A 126 -15.11 -9.92 -2.53
CA GLU A 126 -15.29 -8.80 -1.59
C GLU A 126 -16.22 -7.68 -2.13
N GLY A 127 -16.56 -7.75 -3.42
CA GLY A 127 -17.46 -6.84 -4.12
C GLY A 127 -16.75 -5.69 -4.84
N LYS A 128 -17.40 -4.52 -4.89
CA LYS A 128 -16.89 -3.33 -5.59
C LYS A 128 -16.60 -2.23 -4.58
N PHE A 129 -15.43 -1.61 -4.71
CA PHE A 129 -14.97 -0.50 -3.89
C PHE A 129 -14.73 0.72 -4.78
N LYS A 130 -15.19 1.89 -4.37
CA LYS A 130 -14.96 3.16 -5.09
C LYS A 130 -14.23 4.11 -4.15
N ILE A 131 -12.94 4.28 -4.39
CA ILE A 131 -12.05 5.14 -3.63
C ILE A 131 -12.06 6.53 -4.26
N ILE A 132 -12.53 7.52 -3.52
CA ILE A 132 -12.73 8.89 -3.98
C ILE A 132 -11.54 9.75 -3.54
N GLY A 133 -10.97 10.51 -4.48
CA GLY A 133 -9.80 11.34 -4.26
C GLY A 133 -10.05 12.66 -3.51
N ALA A 134 -11.30 12.96 -3.18
CA ALA A 134 -11.73 14.16 -2.48
C ALA A 134 -12.60 13.84 -1.26
N SER A 135 -13.00 14.87 -0.53
CA SER A 135 -13.91 14.74 0.61
C SER A 135 -15.33 14.38 0.18
N GLN A 136 -16.15 13.93 1.13
CA GLN A 136 -17.54 13.58 0.89
C GLN A 136 -18.38 14.78 0.39
N SER A 137 -18.09 15.99 0.86
CA SER A 137 -18.79 17.22 0.43
C SER A 137 -18.51 17.60 -1.02
N GLU A 138 -17.36 17.22 -1.57
CA GLU A 138 -16.98 17.55 -2.96
C GLU A 138 -17.51 16.53 -3.97
N TYR A 139 -17.75 15.30 -3.51
CA TYR A 139 -18.22 14.22 -4.36
C TYR A 139 -19.73 14.24 -4.51
N LYS A 140 -20.19 14.43 -5.75
CA LYS A 140 -21.61 14.36 -6.09
C LYS A 140 -22.01 12.91 -6.39
N SER A 141 -22.87 12.34 -5.55
CA SER A 141 -23.48 11.01 -5.72
C SER A 141 -24.96 11.18 -6.09
N ASP A 142 -25.51 10.27 -6.88
CA ASP A 142 -26.96 10.16 -7.07
C ASP A 142 -27.62 9.17 -6.09
N GLY A 143 -26.83 8.60 -5.19
CA GLY A 143 -27.27 7.64 -4.17
C GLY A 143 -27.51 6.23 -4.71
N LYS A 144 -27.23 5.98 -6.00
CA LYS A 144 -27.47 4.68 -6.66
C LYS A 144 -26.19 3.86 -6.80
N GLU A 145 -25.13 4.26 -6.12
CA GLU A 145 -23.85 3.57 -6.15
C GLU A 145 -23.90 2.19 -5.46
N THR A 146 -23.72 1.13 -6.24
CA THR A 146 -23.62 -0.24 -5.72
C THR A 146 -22.25 -0.58 -5.13
N ALA A 147 -21.27 0.33 -5.21
CA ALA A 147 -19.92 0.11 -4.73
C ALA A 147 -19.75 0.74 -3.36
N LYS A 148 -19.02 0.07 -2.46
CA LYS A 148 -18.62 0.62 -1.16
C LYS A 148 -17.75 1.86 -1.40
N ILE A 149 -18.26 3.03 -1.01
CA ILE A 149 -17.57 4.31 -1.21
C ILE A 149 -16.57 4.53 -0.06
N ILE A 150 -15.33 4.83 -0.41
CA ILE A 150 -14.26 5.16 0.53
C ILE A 150 -13.73 6.53 0.17
N PHE A 151 -13.94 7.51 1.04
CA PHE A 151 -13.38 8.85 0.85
C PHE A 151 -11.93 8.91 1.30
N ARG A 152 -11.16 9.80 0.67
CA ARG A 152 -9.82 10.13 1.13
C ARG A 152 -9.89 10.57 2.60
N ARG A 153 -8.99 10.05 3.44
CA ARG A 153 -8.91 10.50 4.83
C ARG A 153 -8.45 11.95 4.83
N ASN A 154 -9.21 12.82 5.48
CA ASN A 154 -8.76 14.19 5.73
C ASN A 154 -7.60 14.10 6.73
N ASN A 155 -6.37 14.19 6.25
CA ASN A 155 -5.23 14.50 7.11
C ASN A 155 -5.37 15.97 7.51
N ARG A 156 -6.23 16.26 8.50
CA ARG A 156 -6.16 17.52 9.24
C ARG A 156 -4.82 17.47 9.96
N LYS A 157 -3.84 18.20 9.42
CA LYS A 157 -2.63 18.59 10.15
C LYS A 157 -3.01 19.64 11.17
#